data_AF-A0A8I0VGK8-F1
#
_entry.id   AF-A0A8I0VGK8-F1
#
_cell.length_a   1.000
_cell.length_b   1.000
_cell.length_c   1.000
_cell.angle_alpha   90.00
_cell.angle_beta   90.00
_cell.angle_gamma   90.00
#
_symmetry.space_group_name_H-M   'P 1'
#
loop_
_entity.id
_entity.type
_entity.pdbx_description
1 polymer ?
#
loop_
_entity_poly.entity_id
_entity_poly.type
_entity_poly.pdbx_seq_one_letter_code
_entity_poly.pdbx_strand_id
1 'polypeptide(L)'
;MNEPYDVVGSVLVPVAAILVSTLVAYFLARHERRSADRARLAEYKARYSEVLSDVASTAVVEDEERSLEARQRLVGLTNVMYLVLPERDHIVIQFIFSASSEAAGKGDFKAIQNAGVWCVNAWEAWSRGRLQSADFEKAYPQRLRDKADDAVDLFAWDQNTSA
;
A
#
# COMPACT_ATOMS: atom_id res chain seq x y z
N MET A 1 -8.00 -13.56 70.29
CA MET A 1 -8.32 -12.40 69.42
C MET A 1 -7.71 -12.72 68.07
N ASN A 2 -8.52 -13.21 67.12
CA ASN A 2 -8.06 -13.51 65.77
C ASN A 2 -8.48 -12.33 64.90
N GLU A 3 -7.55 -11.42 64.62
CA GLU A 3 -7.74 -10.43 63.57
C GLU A 3 -7.68 -11.18 62.22
N PRO A 4 -8.74 -11.17 61.40
CA PRO A 4 -8.68 -11.73 60.06
C PRO A 4 -8.01 -10.70 59.15
N TYR A 5 -6.77 -10.37 59.44
CA TYR A 5 -6.03 -9.34 58.72
C TYR A 5 -4.96 -9.99 57.84
N ASP A 6 -4.96 -9.51 56.59
CA ASP A 6 -3.78 -9.37 55.75
C ASP A 6 -3.38 -10.50 54.79
N VAL A 7 -4.20 -11.54 54.60
CA VAL A 7 -4.00 -12.46 53.45
C VAL A 7 -4.57 -11.87 52.16
N VAL A 8 -5.70 -11.18 52.27
CA VAL A 8 -6.40 -10.56 51.12
C VAL A 8 -5.59 -9.37 50.58
N GLY A 9 -5.01 -8.54 51.45
CA GLY A 9 -4.14 -7.42 51.06
C GLY A 9 -2.80 -7.89 50.49
N SER A 10 -2.13 -8.82 51.16
CA SER A 10 -0.81 -9.32 50.74
C SER A 10 -0.81 -10.11 49.43
N VAL A 11 -1.92 -10.75 49.04
CA VAL A 11 -2.02 -11.51 47.79
C VAL A 11 -2.68 -10.71 46.66
N LEU A 12 -3.74 -9.94 46.93
CA LEU A 12 -4.43 -9.20 45.86
C LEU A 12 -3.63 -7.99 45.37
N VAL A 13 -2.89 -7.30 46.25
CA VAL A 13 -2.10 -6.12 45.86
C VAL A 13 -0.99 -6.48 44.85
N PRO A 14 -0.17 -7.52 45.08
CA PRO A 14 0.82 -7.94 44.08
C PRO A 14 0.19 -8.44 42.78
N VAL A 15 -0.91 -9.19 42.85
CA VAL A 15 -1.62 -9.69 41.66
C VAL A 15 -2.18 -8.53 40.83
N ALA A 16 -2.80 -7.53 41.46
CA ALA A 16 -3.26 -6.33 40.80
C ALA A 16 -2.10 -5.53 40.17
N ALA A 17 -0.97 -5.41 40.88
CA ALA A 17 0.22 -4.74 40.36
C ALA A 17 0.80 -5.45 39.11
N ILE A 18 0.81 -6.79 39.09
CA ILE A 18 1.21 -7.59 37.92
C ILE A 18 0.25 -7.33 36.76
N LEU A 19 -1.06 -7.43 36.99
CA LEU A 19 -2.06 -7.22 35.94
C LEU A 19 -2.00 -5.81 35.34
N VAL A 20 -1.85 -4.78 36.17
CA VAL A 20 -1.69 -3.39 35.71
C VAL A 20 -0.39 -3.25 34.91
N SER A 21 0.72 -3.83 35.39
CA SER A 21 2.01 -3.76 34.68
C SER A 21 1.95 -4.47 33.32
N THR A 22 1.33 -5.66 33.24
CA THR A 22 1.13 -6.37 31.99
C THR A 22 0.21 -5.61 31.04
N LEU A 23 -0.86 -4.98 31.56
CA LEU A 23 -1.77 -4.18 30.76
C LEU A 23 -1.08 -2.93 30.18
N VAL A 24 -0.28 -2.24 31.01
CA VAL A 24 0.53 -1.08 30.58
C VAL A 24 1.55 -1.51 29.53
N ALA A 25 2.27 -2.62 29.75
CA ALA A 25 3.23 -3.14 28.78
C ALA A 25 2.56 -3.53 27.45
N TYR A 26 1.39 -4.18 27.50
CA TYR A 26 0.61 -4.50 26.31
C TYR A 26 0.14 -3.24 25.58
N PHE A 27 -0.32 -2.23 26.32
CA PHE A 27 -0.78 -0.97 25.74
C PHE A 27 0.37 -0.21 25.06
N LEU A 28 1.54 -0.12 25.71
CA LEU A 28 2.75 0.48 25.15
C LEU A 28 3.20 -0.28 23.90
N ALA A 29 3.32 -1.61 23.96
CA ALA A 29 3.70 -2.42 22.81
C ALA A 29 2.70 -2.28 21.64
N ARG A 30 1.40 -2.19 21.93
CA ARG A 30 0.36 -1.97 20.91
C ARG A 30 0.45 -0.56 20.31
N HIS A 31 0.75 0.44 21.12
CA HIS A 31 0.93 1.82 20.67
C HIS A 31 2.18 1.96 19.79
N GLU A 32 3.30 1.39 20.21
CA GLU A 32 4.55 1.36 19.45
C GLU A 32 4.36 0.66 18.10
N ARG A 33 3.73 -0.52 18.07
CA ARG A 33 3.40 -1.22 16.82
C ARG A 33 2.57 -0.36 15.89
N ARG A 34 1.50 0.28 16.39
CA ARG A 34 0.67 1.19 15.57
C ARG A 34 1.45 2.39 15.04
N SER A 35 2.37 2.95 15.81
CA SER A 35 3.22 4.06 15.36
C SER A 35 4.21 3.61 14.28
N ALA A 36 4.81 2.43 14.44
CA ALA A 36 5.72 1.84 13.47
C ALA A 36 4.98 1.49 12.17
N ASP A 37 3.77 0.90 12.26
CA ASP A 37 2.94 0.57 11.10
C ASP A 37 2.53 1.84 10.33
N ARG A 38 2.18 2.92 11.04
CA ARG A 38 1.86 4.21 10.42
C ARG A 38 3.08 4.85 9.75
N ALA A 39 4.25 4.82 10.41
CA ALA A 39 5.48 5.34 9.85
C ALA A 39 5.89 4.56 8.59
N ARG A 40 5.80 3.22 8.65
CA ARG A 40 6.08 2.33 7.53
C ARG A 40 5.12 2.56 6.36
N LEU A 41 3.83 2.71 6.63
CA LEU A 41 2.85 3.07 5.60
C LEU A 41 3.16 4.43 4.97
N ALA A 42 3.52 5.44 5.76
CA ALA A 42 3.89 6.75 5.24
C ALA A 42 5.14 6.71 4.36
N GLU A 43 6.16 5.95 4.76
CA GLU A 43 7.38 5.71 3.98
C GLU A 43 7.07 5.08 2.63
N TYR A 44 6.32 3.97 2.61
CA TYR A 44 5.97 3.32 1.35
C TYR A 44 5.08 4.20 0.47
N LYS A 45 4.18 4.99 1.07
CA LYS A 45 3.39 5.95 0.31
C LYS A 45 4.26 7.01 -0.37
N ALA A 46 5.28 7.52 0.33
CA ALA A 46 6.23 8.48 -0.23
C ALA A 46 7.05 7.87 -1.36
N ARG A 47 7.58 6.66 -1.17
CA ARG A 47 8.28 5.92 -2.23
C ARG A 47 7.40 5.67 -3.45
N TYR A 48 6.11 5.41 -3.24
CA TYR A 48 5.18 5.18 -4.36
C TYR A 48 4.95 6.46 -5.16
N SER A 49 4.81 7.61 -4.49
CA SER A 49 4.75 8.91 -5.16
C SER A 49 6.03 9.21 -5.96
N GLU A 50 7.19 8.91 -5.40
CA GLU A 50 8.50 9.11 -6.05
C GLU A 50 8.60 8.29 -7.34
N VAL A 51 8.32 6.99 -7.27
CA VAL A 51 8.40 6.10 -8.44
C VAL A 51 7.37 6.46 -9.52
N LEU A 52 6.15 6.87 -9.15
CA LEU A 52 5.17 7.37 -10.12
C LEU A 52 5.65 8.66 -10.80
N SER A 53 6.32 9.53 -10.07
CA SER A 53 6.90 10.77 -10.61
C SER A 53 8.09 10.47 -11.52
N ASP A 54 8.89 9.45 -11.20
CA ASP A 54 9.96 8.95 -12.08
C ASP A 54 9.38 8.41 -13.39
N VAL A 55 8.32 7.61 -13.36
CA VAL A 55 7.64 7.12 -14.58
C VAL A 55 7.12 8.30 -15.43
N ALA A 56 6.53 9.32 -14.80
CA ALA A 56 6.03 10.48 -15.51
C ALA A 56 7.17 11.31 -16.13
N SER A 57 8.27 11.51 -15.39
CA SER A 57 9.40 12.36 -15.81
C SER A 57 10.31 11.68 -16.84
N THR A 58 10.55 10.37 -16.71
CA THR A 58 11.33 9.60 -17.70
C THR A 58 10.66 9.58 -19.07
N ALA A 59 9.34 9.61 -19.11
CA ALA A 59 8.58 9.74 -20.36
C ALA A 59 8.72 11.13 -21.02
N VAL A 60 8.93 12.20 -20.24
CA VAL A 60 9.15 13.56 -20.79
C VAL A 60 10.47 13.67 -21.54
N VAL A 61 11.49 13.00 -21.04
CA VAL A 61 12.85 13.04 -21.62
C VAL A 61 13.07 11.97 -22.68
N GLU A 62 12.04 11.16 -22.97
CA GLU A 62 12.05 10.09 -23.98
C GLU A 62 13.21 9.09 -23.78
N ASP A 63 13.59 8.87 -22.52
CA ASP A 63 14.67 7.95 -22.13
C ASP A 63 14.08 6.56 -21.90
N GLU A 64 14.25 5.67 -22.87
CA GLU A 64 13.68 4.33 -22.85
C GLU A 64 14.24 3.45 -21.72
N GLU A 65 15.55 3.54 -21.46
CA GLU A 65 16.22 2.72 -20.44
C GLU A 65 15.75 3.13 -19.04
N ARG A 66 15.74 4.45 -18.75
CA ARG A 66 15.23 4.95 -17.47
C ARG A 66 13.73 4.74 -17.31
N SER A 67 12.97 4.83 -18.40
CA SER A 67 11.54 4.53 -18.41
C SER A 67 11.28 3.05 -18.10
N LEU A 68 12.09 2.13 -18.63
CA LEU A 68 12.04 0.71 -18.29
C LEU A 68 12.37 0.48 -16.81
N GLU A 69 13.44 1.08 -16.30
CA GLU A 69 13.85 0.98 -14.90
C GLU A 69 12.77 1.52 -13.95
N ALA A 70 12.21 2.70 -14.22
CA ALA A 70 11.15 3.30 -13.42
C ALA A 70 9.90 2.41 -13.39
N ARG A 71 9.54 1.79 -14.51
CA ARG A 71 8.42 0.83 -14.58
C ARG A 71 8.69 -0.44 -13.78
N GLN A 72 9.91 -1.00 -13.84
CA GLN A 72 10.28 -2.15 -13.02
C GLN A 72 10.23 -1.82 -11.52
N ARG A 73 10.70 -0.63 -11.13
CA ARG A 73 10.58 -0.13 -9.76
C ARG A 73 9.11 0.01 -9.35
N LEU A 74 8.23 0.46 -10.26
CA LEU A 74 6.79 0.57 -10.00
C LEU A 74 6.14 -0.79 -9.75
N VAL A 75 6.49 -1.82 -10.54
CA VAL A 75 6.01 -3.20 -10.34
C VAL A 75 6.43 -3.71 -8.96
N GLY A 76 7.72 -3.63 -8.63
CA GLY A 76 8.25 -4.10 -7.35
C GLY A 76 7.58 -3.41 -6.17
N LEU A 77 7.36 -2.10 -6.26
CA LEU A 77 6.73 -1.34 -5.18
C LEU A 77 5.23 -1.59 -5.08
N THR A 78 4.53 -1.82 -6.19
CA THR A 78 3.11 -2.22 -6.22
C THR A 78 2.90 -3.51 -5.43
N ASN A 79 3.77 -4.51 -5.60
CA ASN A 79 3.72 -5.76 -4.82
C ASN A 79 3.88 -5.52 -3.31
N VAL A 80 4.78 -4.63 -2.92
CA VAL A 80 4.96 -4.28 -1.50
C VAL A 80 3.74 -3.52 -0.96
N MET A 81 3.13 -2.65 -1.76
CA MET A 81 1.96 -1.89 -1.35
C MET A 81 0.75 -2.78 -1.04
N TYR A 82 0.55 -3.88 -1.77
CA TYR A 82 -0.49 -4.86 -1.45
C TYR A 82 -0.32 -5.49 -0.05
N LEU A 83 0.91 -5.60 0.45
CA LEU A 83 1.20 -6.15 1.77
C LEU A 83 0.95 -5.15 2.91
N VAL A 84 1.05 -3.84 2.62
CA VAL A 84 1.01 -2.78 3.64
C VAL A 84 -0.33 -2.06 3.66
N LEU A 85 -1.05 -2.03 2.53
CA LEU A 85 -2.37 -1.44 2.45
C LEU A 85 -3.46 -2.38 2.96
N PRO A 86 -4.52 -1.83 3.59
CA PRO A 86 -5.76 -2.56 3.79
C PRO A 86 -6.32 -3.06 2.45
N GLU A 87 -6.92 -4.24 2.46
CA GLU A 87 -7.50 -4.89 1.27
C GLU A 87 -8.50 -3.98 0.51
N ARG A 88 -9.32 -3.22 1.24
CA ARG A 88 -10.24 -2.22 0.65
C ARG A 88 -9.55 -1.15 -0.23
N ASP A 89 -8.25 -0.94 -0.05
CA ASP A 89 -7.46 0.07 -0.74
C ASP A 89 -6.62 -0.53 -1.88
N HIS A 90 -6.64 -1.85 -2.05
CA HIS A 90 -5.94 -2.57 -3.13
C HIS A 90 -6.37 -2.09 -4.52
N ILE A 91 -7.66 -1.77 -4.68
CA ILE A 91 -8.22 -1.26 -5.94
C ILE A 91 -7.52 0.01 -6.45
N VAL A 92 -7.00 0.84 -5.53
CA VAL A 92 -6.31 2.10 -5.88
C VAL A 92 -4.99 1.80 -6.58
N ILE A 93 -4.20 0.89 -5.98
CA ILE A 93 -2.92 0.44 -6.53
C ILE A 93 -3.13 -0.32 -7.84
N GLN A 94 -4.13 -1.21 -7.88
CA GLN A 94 -4.49 -1.96 -9.07
C GLN A 94 -4.88 -1.03 -10.22
N PHE A 95 -5.58 0.07 -9.95
CA PHE A 95 -6.01 1.03 -10.96
C PHE A 95 -4.84 1.84 -11.51
N ILE A 96 -4.01 2.38 -10.63
CA ILE A 96 -2.81 3.13 -11.00
C ILE A 96 -1.85 2.25 -11.83
N PHE A 97 -1.66 1.00 -11.40
CA PHE A 97 -0.81 0.05 -12.10
C PHE A 97 -1.35 -0.29 -13.48
N SER A 98 -2.65 -0.61 -13.60
CA SER A 98 -3.31 -0.92 -14.88
C SER A 98 -3.26 0.27 -15.85
N ALA A 99 -3.55 1.49 -15.39
CA ALA A 99 -3.50 2.68 -16.24
C ALA A 99 -2.08 2.98 -16.75
N SER A 100 -1.08 2.85 -15.88
CA SER A 100 0.33 3.03 -16.25
C SER A 100 0.79 1.95 -17.25
N SER A 101 0.38 0.70 -17.03
CA SER A 101 0.73 -0.44 -17.90
C SER A 101 0.04 -0.36 -19.27
N GLU A 102 -1.23 0.07 -19.32
CA GLU A 102 -1.93 0.27 -20.60
C GLU A 102 -1.27 1.36 -21.43
N ALA A 103 -0.84 2.46 -20.80
CA ALA A 103 -0.11 3.52 -21.48
C ALA A 103 1.25 3.04 -22.01
N ALA A 104 1.97 2.24 -21.21
CA ALA A 104 3.22 1.61 -21.65
C ALA A 104 3.01 0.66 -22.84
N GLY A 105 1.92 -0.12 -22.84
CA GLY A 105 1.59 -1.03 -23.94
C GLY A 105 1.28 -0.33 -25.27
N LYS A 106 0.95 0.97 -25.25
CA LYS A 106 0.76 1.79 -26.46
C LYS A 106 2.09 2.23 -27.09
N GLY A 107 3.20 2.17 -26.35
CA GLY A 107 4.55 2.45 -26.87
C GLY A 107 4.85 3.92 -27.22
N ASP A 108 3.95 4.86 -26.92
CA ASP A 108 4.15 6.30 -27.13
C ASP A 108 4.47 7.00 -25.80
N PHE A 109 5.62 7.68 -25.73
CA PHE A 109 6.05 8.46 -24.57
C PHE A 109 5.03 9.50 -24.13
N LYS A 110 4.29 10.11 -25.07
CA LYS A 110 3.23 11.08 -24.74
C LYS A 110 2.08 10.42 -23.98
N ALA A 111 1.70 9.20 -24.35
CA ALA A 111 0.68 8.44 -23.63
C ALA A 111 1.16 8.06 -22.22
N ILE A 112 2.42 7.62 -22.10
CA ILE A 112 3.05 7.27 -20.82
C ILE A 112 3.13 8.50 -19.90
N GLN A 113 3.55 9.65 -20.41
CA GLN A 113 3.61 10.91 -19.66
C GLN A 113 2.23 11.30 -19.13
N ASN A 114 1.21 11.32 -19.99
CA ASN A 114 -0.15 11.70 -19.60
C ASN A 114 -0.71 10.76 -18.53
N ALA A 115 -0.50 9.46 -18.69
CA ALA A 115 -0.91 8.46 -17.69
C ALA A 115 -0.14 8.65 -16.39
N GLY A 116 1.18 8.86 -16.43
CA GLY A 116 2.02 9.11 -15.26
C GLY A 116 1.55 10.32 -14.45
N VAL A 117 1.31 11.46 -15.10
CA VAL A 117 0.79 12.69 -14.44
C VAL A 117 -0.57 12.42 -13.78
N TRP A 118 -1.46 11.73 -14.48
CA TRP A 118 -2.77 11.39 -13.92
C TRP A 118 -2.66 10.43 -12.74
N CYS A 119 -1.79 9.42 -12.81
CA CYS A 119 -1.54 8.46 -11.74
C CYS A 119 -0.99 9.15 -10.49
N VAL A 120 -0.04 10.07 -10.64
CA VAL A 120 0.48 10.89 -9.52
C VAL A 120 -0.64 11.71 -8.89
N ASN A 121 -1.45 12.40 -9.69
CA ASN A 121 -2.56 13.22 -9.17
C ASN A 121 -3.62 12.37 -8.45
N ALA A 122 -3.99 11.22 -9.02
CA ALA A 122 -4.95 10.30 -8.41
C ALA A 122 -4.42 9.72 -7.09
N TRP A 123 -3.15 9.31 -7.07
CA TRP A 123 -2.45 8.82 -5.89
C TRP A 123 -2.37 9.87 -4.78
N GLU A 124 -2.00 11.11 -5.10
CA GLU A 124 -1.98 12.21 -4.14
C GLU A 124 -3.38 12.56 -3.61
N ALA A 125 -4.38 12.60 -4.49
CA ALA A 125 -5.75 12.89 -4.09
C ALA A 125 -6.30 11.82 -3.15
N TRP A 126 -6.06 10.54 -3.43
CA TRP A 126 -6.44 9.44 -2.54
C TRP A 126 -5.66 9.47 -1.21
N SER A 127 -4.33 9.62 -1.26
CA SER A 127 -3.50 9.61 -0.05
C SER A 127 -3.80 10.76 0.92
N ARG A 128 -4.29 11.89 0.40
CA ARG A 128 -4.78 13.05 1.18
C ARG A 128 -6.27 12.99 1.53
N GLY A 129 -6.98 11.92 1.18
CA GLY A 129 -8.40 11.71 1.48
C GLY A 129 -9.38 12.55 0.66
N ARG A 130 -8.94 13.12 -0.47
CA ARG A 130 -9.81 13.84 -1.43
C ARG A 130 -10.56 12.89 -2.37
N LEU A 131 -10.01 11.70 -2.60
CA LEU A 131 -10.67 10.59 -3.27
C LEU A 131 -10.78 9.41 -2.31
N GLN A 132 -11.87 8.67 -2.41
CA GLN A 132 -12.08 7.40 -1.72
C GLN A 132 -11.74 6.24 -2.64
N SER A 133 -11.35 5.09 -2.08
CA SER A 133 -11.07 3.87 -2.85
C SER A 133 -12.27 3.43 -3.71
N ALA A 134 -13.50 3.73 -3.27
CA ALA A 134 -14.73 3.51 -4.05
C ALA A 134 -14.85 4.36 -5.33
N ASP A 135 -14.19 5.52 -5.39
CA ASP A 135 -14.16 6.35 -6.60
C ASP A 135 -13.33 5.68 -7.70
N PHE A 136 -12.26 4.96 -7.32
CA PHE A 136 -11.44 4.15 -8.21
C PHE A 136 -12.22 2.95 -8.73
N GLU A 137 -13.00 2.30 -7.87
CA GLU A 137 -13.86 1.20 -8.27
C GLU A 137 -14.86 1.63 -9.34
N LYS A 138 -15.57 2.75 -9.14
CA LYS A 138 -16.51 3.29 -10.14
C LYS A 138 -15.85 3.68 -11.45
N ALA A 139 -14.61 4.18 -11.39
CA ALA A 139 -13.83 4.56 -12.56
C ALA A 139 -13.17 3.36 -13.26
N TYR A 140 -13.07 2.20 -12.60
CA TYR A 140 -12.44 1.00 -13.12
C TYR A 140 -13.28 0.39 -14.25
N PRO A 141 -12.84 0.48 -15.53
CA PRO A 141 -13.56 -0.14 -16.64
C PRO A 141 -13.69 -1.64 -16.41
N GLN A 142 -14.87 -2.22 -16.65
CA GLN A 142 -15.14 -3.65 -16.44
C GLN A 142 -14.07 -4.54 -17.11
N ARG A 143 -13.66 -4.18 -18.33
CA ARG A 143 -12.61 -4.89 -19.11
C ARG A 143 -11.25 -4.95 -18.41
N LEU A 144 -10.91 -3.95 -17.60
CA LEU A 144 -9.69 -3.98 -16.81
C LEU A 144 -9.88 -4.81 -15.54
N ARG A 145 -11.09 -4.89 -14.96
CA ARG A 145 -11.36 -5.72 -13.76
C ARG A 145 -11.10 -7.18 -14.09
N ASP A 146 -11.65 -7.66 -15.22
CA ASP A 146 -11.47 -9.03 -15.71
C ASP A 146 -9.98 -9.37 -15.90
N LYS A 147 -9.19 -8.43 -16.47
CA LYS A 147 -7.75 -8.60 -16.66
C LYS A 147 -6.94 -8.51 -15.36
N ALA A 148 -7.43 -7.79 -14.38
CA ALA A 148 -6.72 -7.60 -13.12
C ALA A 148 -6.99 -8.78 -12.17
N ASP A 149 -8.14 -9.43 -12.28
CA ASP A 149 -8.40 -10.75 -11.68
C ASP A 149 -7.51 -11.83 -12.33
N ASP A 150 -7.31 -11.78 -13.66
CA ASP A 150 -6.34 -12.63 -14.36
C ASP A 150 -4.87 -12.30 -13.99
N ALA A 151 -4.55 -11.03 -13.73
CA ALA A 151 -3.21 -10.59 -13.32
C ALA A 151 -2.90 -10.81 -11.83
N VAL A 152 -3.91 -11.05 -10.97
CA VAL A 152 -3.66 -11.61 -9.63
C VAL A 152 -3.12 -13.03 -9.74
N ASP A 153 -3.35 -13.71 -10.86
CA ASP A 153 -2.66 -14.93 -11.27
C ASP A 153 -1.27 -14.60 -11.88
N LEU A 154 -0.47 -13.79 -11.19
CA LEU A 154 0.89 -13.38 -11.55
C LEU A 154 1.90 -14.54 -11.63
N PHE A 155 1.45 -15.79 -11.42
CA PHE A 155 2.17 -17.04 -11.74
C PHE A 155 1.76 -17.69 -13.07
N ALA A 156 0.67 -17.26 -13.71
CA ALA A 156 0.17 -17.79 -14.99
C ALA A 156 0.67 -17.00 -16.22
N TRP A 157 1.22 -15.79 -16.04
CA TRP A 157 1.71 -14.98 -17.16
C TRP A 157 2.91 -15.60 -17.89
N ASP A 158 3.66 -16.49 -17.23
CA ASP A 158 4.78 -17.21 -17.84
C ASP A 158 4.34 -18.34 -18.81
N GLN A 159 3.04 -18.68 -18.85
CA GLN A 159 2.54 -19.77 -19.70
C GLN A 159 1.94 -19.33 -21.03
N ASN A 160 1.70 -18.02 -21.25
CA ASN A 160 0.97 -17.53 -22.44
C ASN A 160 1.80 -16.67 -23.41
N THR A 161 3.11 -16.50 -23.17
CA THR A 161 4.00 -15.73 -24.05
C THR A 161 4.89 -16.60 -24.95
N SER A 162 4.66 -17.92 -24.97
CA SER A 162 5.38 -18.89 -25.83
C SER A 162 4.44 -19.66 -26.77
N ALA A 163 3.52 -18.97 -27.45
CA ALA A 163 2.69 -19.55 -28.51
C ALA A 163 2.54 -18.59 -29.71
#